data_AF-A0A945EU46-F1
#
_entry.id   AF-A0A945EU46-F1
#
_cell.length_a   1.000
_cell.length_b   1.000
_cell.length_c   1.000
_cell.angle_alpha   90.00
_cell.angle_beta   90.00
_cell.angle_gamma   90.00
#
_symmetry.space_group_name_H-M   'P 1'
#
loop_
_entity.id
_entity.type
_entity.pdbx_description
1 polymer ?
#
loop_
_entity_poly.entity_id
_entity_poly.type
_entity_poly.pdbx_seq_one_letter_code
_entity_poly.pdbx_strand_id
1 'polypeptide(L)' 'MQSKIEKAIEYYTFKSNELLEFVNSNQQLTADKIIECGEELATLEHKITALEVAKEN' A
#
# COMPACT_ATOMS: atom_id res chain seq x y z
N MET A 1 17.41 7.59 -14.61
CA MET A 1 17.21 6.13 -14.56
C MET A 1 16.69 5.83 -13.17
N GLN A 2 15.42 5.45 -13.06
CA GLN A 2 14.78 5.27 -11.75
C GLN A 2 15.42 4.08 -11.02
N SER A 3 15.77 4.25 -9.76
CA SER A 3 16.40 3.19 -8.97
C SER A 3 15.42 2.03 -8.76
N LYS A 4 15.94 0.82 -8.48
CA LYS A 4 15.08 -0.32 -8.13
C LYS A 4 14.23 -0.03 -6.88
N ILE A 5 14.74 0.79 -5.96
CA ILE A 5 14.04 1.21 -4.74
C ILE A 5 12.89 2.16 -5.08
N GLU A 6 13.12 3.16 -5.92
CA GLU A 6 12.08 4.10 -6.37
C GLU A 6 10.94 3.39 -7.09
N LYS A 7 11.26 2.44 -7.98
CA LYS A 7 10.22 1.62 -8.65
C LYS A 7 9.43 0.76 -7.68
N ALA A 8 10.08 0.24 -6.64
CA ALA A 8 9.40 -0.56 -5.62
C ALA A 8 8.47 0.31 -4.77
N ILE A 9 8.90 1.52 -4.39
CA ILE A 9 8.04 2.50 -3.70
C ILE A 9 6.83 2.83 -4.56
N GLU A 10 7.01 3.22 -5.83
CA GLU A 10 5.90 3.50 -6.76
C GLU A 10 4.92 2.33 -6.87
N TYR A 11 5.43 1.11 -7.01
CA TYR A 11 4.59 -0.09 -7.11
C TYR A 11 3.73 -0.31 -5.85
N TYR A 12 4.33 -0.22 -4.66
CA TYR A 12 3.59 -0.42 -3.42
C TYR A 12 2.63 0.72 -3.11
N THR A 13 3.01 1.97 -3.42
CA THR A 13 2.09 3.12 -3.33
C THR A 13 0.90 2.96 -4.27
N PHE A 14 1.13 2.52 -5.51
CA PHE A 14 0.05 2.22 -6.46
C PHE A 14 -0.90 1.16 -5.92
N LYS A 15 -0.37 0.07 -5.35
CA LYS A 15 -1.19 -0.99 -4.74
C LYS A 15 -1.98 -0.52 -3.53
N SER A 16 -1.39 0.32 -2.68
CA SER A 16 -2.08 0.93 -1.55
C SER A 16 -3.26 1.79 -2.01
N ASN A 17 -3.06 2.58 -3.06
CA ASN A 17 -4.13 3.41 -3.65
C ASN A 17 -5.24 2.57 -4.29
N GLU A 18 -4.90 1.51 -5.04
CA GLU A 18 -5.87 0.59 -5.64
C GLU A 18 -6.76 -0.05 -4.56
N LEU A 19 -6.15 -0.45 -3.43
CA LEU A 19 -6.87 -1.03 -2.30
C LEU A 19 -7.74 0.00 -1.57
N LEU A 20 -7.25 1.22 -1.37
CA LEU A 20 -8.03 2.33 -0.81
C LEU A 20 -9.23 2.68 -1.70
N GLU A 21 -9.03 2.75 -3.01
CA GLU A 21 -10.12 2.98 -3.97
C GLU A 21 -11.14 1.86 -3.92
N PHE A 22 -10.70 0.60 -3.87
CA PHE A 22 -11.58 -0.55 -3.70
C PHE A 22 -12.42 -0.42 -2.42
N VAL A 23 -11.81 -0.11 -1.27
CA VAL A 23 -12.54 0.02 0.00
C VAL A 23 -13.53 1.18 -0.05
N ASN A 24 -13.09 2.35 -0.52
CA ASN A 24 -13.90 3.57 -0.50
C ASN A 24 -15.03 3.59 -1.54
N SER A 25 -14.86 2.88 -2.67
CA SER A 25 -15.89 2.79 -3.72
C SER A 25 -16.98 1.76 -3.42
N ASN A 26 -16.77 0.89 -2.44
CA ASN A 26 -17.57 -0.31 -2.24
C ASN A 26 -18.49 -0.17 -1.02
N GLN A 27 -19.77 0.06 -1.28
CA GLN A 27 -20.78 0.36 -0.24
C GLN A 27 -21.30 -0.87 0.52
N GLN A 28 -20.87 -2.07 0.13
CA GLN A 28 -21.40 -3.33 0.67
C GLN A 28 -20.31 -4.24 1.26
N LEU A 29 -19.18 -3.65 1.67
CA LEU A 29 -18.14 -4.42 2.36
C LEU A 29 -18.59 -4.83 3.76
N THR A 30 -18.33 -6.08 4.11
CA THR A 30 -18.51 -6.57 5.47
C THR A 30 -17.42 -6.00 6.37
N ALA A 31 -17.68 -5.96 7.69
CA ALA A 31 -16.67 -5.56 8.67
C ALA A 31 -15.39 -6.41 8.55
N ASP A 32 -15.52 -7.73 8.36
CA ASP A 32 -14.37 -8.62 8.17
C ASP A 32 -13.54 -8.23 6.96
N LYS A 33 -14.18 -7.86 5.83
CA LYS A 33 -13.43 -7.45 4.63
C LYS A 33 -12.75 -6.10 4.81
N ILE A 34 -13.36 -5.18 5.55
CA ILE A 34 -12.74 -3.89 5.89
C ILE A 34 -11.50 -4.11 6.76
N ILE A 35 -11.58 -5.01 7.74
CA ILE A 35 -10.45 -5.37 8.62
C ILE A 35 -9.32 -5.99 7.79
N GLU A 36 -9.63 -6.97 6.93
CA GLU A 36 -8.65 -7.61 6.05
C GLU A 36 -7.93 -6.58 5.15
N CYS A 37 -8.68 -5.66 4.53
CA CYS A 37 -8.09 -4.59 3.73
C CYS A 37 -7.21 -3.65 4.57
N GLY A 38 -7.60 -3.37 5.82
CA GLY A 38 -6.78 -2.57 6.74
C GLY A 38 -5.44 -3.23 7.10
N GLU A 39 -5.43 -4.55 7.31
CA GLU A 39 -4.21 -5.32 7.57
C GLU A 39 -3.28 -5.35 6.35
N GLU A 40 -3.85 -5.48 5.15
CA GLU A 40 -3.10 -5.42 3.90
C GLU A 40 -2.50 -4.02 3.66
N LEU A 41 -3.27 -2.96 3.91
CA LEU A 41 -2.76 -1.57 3.86
C LEU A 41 -1.60 -1.36 4.84
N ALA A 42 -1.72 -1.83 6.08
CA ALA A 42 -0.65 -1.72 7.08
C ALA A 42 0.64 -2.43 6.62
N THR A 43 0.50 -3.59 5.96
CA THR A 43 1.63 -4.32 5.39
C THR A 43 2.30 -3.57 4.24
N LEU A 44 1.52 -2.95 3.37
CA LEU A 44 2.03 -2.13 2.27
C LEU A 44 2.77 -0.90 2.81
N GLU A 45 2.20 -0.20 3.79
CA GLU A 45 2.79 0.98 4.41
C GLU A 45 4.15 0.66 5.04
N HIS A 46 4.23 -0.43 5.82
CA HIS A 46 5.48 -0.87 6.43
C HIS A 46 6.58 -1.15 5.38
N LYS A 47 6.22 -1.74 4.23
CA LYS A 47 7.16 -1.97 3.13
C LYS A 47 7.62 -0.67 2.48
N ILE A 48 6.72 0.28 2.28
CA ILE A 48 7.03 1.60 1.73
C ILE A 48 8.01 2.32 2.68
N THR A 49 7.69 2.39 3.98
CA THR A 49 8.57 3.01 4.98
C THR A 49 9.97 2.39 4.98
N ALA A 50 10.07 1.06 4.95
CA ALA A 50 11.36 0.37 4.91
C ALA A 50 12.18 0.72 3.65
N LEU A 51 11.52 0.86 2.50
CA LEU A 51 12.16 1.26 1.24
C LEU A 51 12.56 2.73 1.23
N GLU A 52 11.77 3.62 1.83
CA GLU A 52 12.11 5.02 1.97
C GLU A 52 13.33 5.22 2.86
N VAL A 53 13.39 4.53 4.00
CA VAL A 53 14.59 4.50 4.85
C VAL A 53 15.81 3.97 4.09
N ALA A 54 15.64 2.91 3.29
CA ALA A 54 16.72 2.36 2.48
C ALA A 54 17.14 3.27 1.30
N LYS A 55 16.28 4.18 0.85
CA LYS A 55 16.58 5.16 -0.20
C LYS A 55 17.42 6.33 0.34
N GLU A 56 17.22 6.68 1.60
CA GLU A 56 17.88 7.80 2.27
C GLU A 56 19.29 7.47 2.82
N ASN A 57 19.61 6.18 2.97
CA ASN A 57 20.92 5.67 3.40
C ASN A 57 21.78 5.18 2.23
#